data_AF-A0A1Q4GB55-F1
#
_entry.id   AF-A0A1Q4GB55-F1
#
_cell.length_a   1.000
_cell.length_b   1.000
_cell.length_c   1.000
_cell.angle_alpha   90.00
_cell.angle_beta   90.00
_cell.angle_gamma   90.00
#
_symmetry.space_group_name_H-M   'P 1'
#
loop_
_entity.id
_entity.type
_entity.pdbx_description
1 polymer ?
#
loop_
_entity_poly.entity_id
_entity_poly.type
_entity_poly.pdbx_seq_one_letter_code
_entity_poly.pdbx_strand_id
1 'polypeptide(L)'
;MDVLFKAVVMEPLHNAHCAKRLVSATSMSNCMVMLNLLNRICDLLEVITSLLRAILKHITEEMNKIPAETLDTADELDHMLDIAHVLDKLGISESKYYRLVREGKLRPRKLGKRHYYYLSDLHQQLEESRRKGRI
;
A
#
# COMPACT_ATOMS: atom_id res chain seq x y z
N MET A 1 -15.51 -77.27 -12.46
CA MET A 1 -15.93 -76.28 -11.44
C MET A 1 -15.27 -74.94 -11.78
N ASP A 2 -15.34 -74.49 -13.05
CA ASP A 2 -14.37 -73.50 -13.57
C ASP A 2 -15.00 -72.33 -14.33
N VAL A 3 -16.33 -72.34 -14.52
CA VAL A 3 -17.02 -71.28 -15.27
C VAL A 3 -17.53 -70.17 -14.35
N LEU A 4 -17.88 -70.50 -13.10
CA LEU A 4 -18.34 -69.51 -12.11
C LEU A 4 -17.20 -68.70 -11.47
N PHE A 5 -15.97 -69.22 -11.47
CA PHE A 5 -14.82 -68.51 -10.88
C PHE A 5 -14.31 -67.36 -11.78
N LYS A 6 -14.51 -67.42 -13.10
CA LYS A 6 -14.12 -66.35 -14.02
C LYS A 6 -15.01 -65.11 -13.95
N ALA A 7 -16.31 -65.27 -13.70
CA ALA A 7 -17.24 -64.15 -13.63
C ALA A 7 -17.03 -63.28 -12.37
N VAL A 8 -16.84 -63.93 -11.21
CA VAL A 8 -16.67 -63.24 -9.92
C VAL A 8 -15.34 -62.47 -9.83
N VAL A 9 -14.30 -62.88 -10.56
CA VAL A 9 -12.97 -62.23 -10.50
C VAL A 9 -12.78 -61.15 -11.57
N MET A 10 -13.44 -61.24 -12.74
CA MET A 10 -13.23 -60.30 -13.86
C MET A 10 -14.05 -59.01 -13.76
N GLU A 11 -15.25 -59.03 -13.16
CA GLU A 11 -16.08 -57.82 -12.96
C GLU A 11 -15.47 -56.80 -11.97
N PRO A 12 -14.93 -57.20 -10.80
CA PRO A 12 -14.32 -56.24 -9.86
C PRO A 12 -13.05 -55.59 -10.40
N LEU A 13 -12.27 -56.33 -11.20
CA LEU A 13 -11.02 -55.82 -11.79
C LEU A 13 -11.27 -54.78 -12.89
N HIS A 14 -12.30 -54.98 -13.72
CA HIS A 14 -12.67 -54.01 -14.76
C HIS A 14 -13.19 -52.71 -14.14
N ASN A 15 -13.99 -52.81 -13.07
CA ASN A 15 -14.53 -51.66 -12.36
C ASN A 15 -13.44 -50.86 -11.61
N ALA A 16 -12.46 -51.54 -11.00
CA ALA A 16 -11.32 -50.90 -10.36
C ALA A 16 -10.38 -50.19 -11.37
N HIS A 17 -10.19 -50.75 -12.56
CA HIS A 17 -9.39 -50.11 -13.62
C HIS A 17 -10.10 -48.89 -14.22
N CYS A 18 -11.42 -48.96 -14.36
CA CYS A 18 -12.28 -47.84 -14.76
C CYS A 18 -12.25 -46.71 -13.71
N ALA A 19 -12.40 -47.05 -12.42
CA ALA A 19 -12.33 -46.09 -11.32
C ALA A 19 -10.96 -45.40 -11.23
N LYS A 20 -9.84 -46.15 -11.37
CA LYS A 20 -8.48 -45.56 -11.41
C LYS A 20 -8.30 -44.61 -12.59
N ARG A 21 -8.85 -44.93 -13.77
CA ARG A 21 -8.84 -44.05 -14.95
C ARG A 21 -9.67 -42.78 -14.74
N LEU A 22 -10.86 -42.89 -14.13
CA LEU A 22 -11.71 -41.75 -13.80
C LEU A 22 -11.03 -40.82 -12.78
N VAL A 23 -10.45 -41.37 -11.71
CA VAL A 23 -9.70 -40.59 -10.69
C VAL A 23 -8.49 -39.89 -11.30
N SER A 24 -7.75 -40.57 -12.19
CA SER A 24 -6.64 -39.99 -12.94
C SER A 24 -7.10 -38.89 -13.90
N ALA A 25 -8.23 -39.06 -14.60
CA ALA A 25 -8.79 -38.04 -15.48
C ALA A 25 -9.29 -36.80 -14.72
N THR A 26 -9.94 -36.98 -13.56
CA THR A 26 -10.31 -35.85 -12.68
C THR A 26 -9.08 -35.17 -12.09
N SER A 27 -8.03 -35.91 -11.74
CA SER A 27 -6.75 -35.35 -11.28
C SER A 27 -6.09 -34.51 -12.38
N MET A 28 -6.06 -34.99 -13.62
CA MET A 28 -5.52 -34.22 -14.76
C MET A 28 -6.35 -32.97 -15.07
N SER A 29 -7.68 -33.07 -15.00
CA SER A 29 -8.58 -31.93 -15.18
C SER A 29 -8.37 -30.86 -14.10
N ASN A 30 -8.26 -31.26 -12.83
CA ASN A 30 -7.98 -30.35 -11.72
C ASN A 30 -6.60 -29.69 -11.87
N CYS A 31 -5.57 -30.43 -12.30
CA CYS A 31 -4.25 -29.88 -12.59
C CYS A 31 -4.29 -28.85 -13.74
N MET A 32 -5.09 -29.10 -14.78
CA MET A 32 -5.24 -28.16 -15.89
C MET A 32 -5.93 -26.86 -15.44
N VAL A 33 -6.98 -26.96 -14.62
CA VAL A 33 -7.66 -25.78 -14.04
C VAL A 33 -6.71 -25.00 -13.13
N MET A 34 -5.95 -25.68 -12.28
CA MET A 34 -4.91 -25.07 -11.43
C MET A 34 -3.85 -24.35 -12.27
N LEU A 35 -3.36 -24.96 -13.35
CA LEU A 35 -2.37 -24.35 -14.22
C LEU A 35 -2.90 -23.08 -14.89
N ASN A 36 -4.16 -23.10 -15.36
CA ASN A 36 -4.81 -21.93 -15.94
C ASN A 36 -5.01 -20.81 -14.91
N LEU A 37 -5.37 -21.14 -13.67
CA LEU A 37 -5.47 -20.17 -12.59
C LEU A 37 -4.09 -19.56 -12.28
N LEU A 38 -3.04 -20.37 -12.19
CA LEU A 38 -1.68 -19.88 -11.97
C LEU A 38 -1.22 -18.93 -13.08
N ASN A 39 -1.46 -19.29 -14.35
CA ASN A 39 -1.16 -18.41 -15.48
C ASN A 39 -1.92 -17.08 -15.38
N ARG A 40 -3.22 -17.13 -15.05
CA ARG A 40 -4.02 -15.92 -14.87
C ARG A 40 -3.51 -15.04 -13.73
N ILE A 41 -3.03 -15.64 -12.64
CA ILE A 41 -2.42 -14.92 -11.51
C ILE A 41 -1.12 -14.27 -11.97
N CYS A 42 -0.26 -14.97 -12.73
CA CYS A 42 0.97 -14.42 -13.29
C CYS A 42 0.68 -13.20 -14.20
N ASP A 43 -0.29 -13.31 -15.11
CA ASP A 43 -0.69 -12.20 -15.99
C ASP A 43 -1.14 -10.97 -15.18
N LEU A 44 -1.95 -11.19 -14.14
CA LEU A 44 -2.43 -10.10 -13.28
C LEU A 44 -1.28 -9.43 -12.51
N LEU A 45 -0.32 -10.21 -12.03
CA LEU A 45 0.88 -9.68 -11.36
C LEU A 45 1.73 -8.83 -12.31
N GLU A 46 1.87 -9.24 -13.57
CA GLU A 46 2.60 -8.48 -14.58
C GLU A 46 1.93 -7.12 -14.87
N VAL A 47 0.59 -7.11 -14.99
CA VAL A 47 -0.19 -5.88 -15.18
C VAL A 47 -0.04 -4.96 -13.97
N ILE A 48 -0.16 -5.47 -12.75
CA ILE A 48 0.01 -4.67 -11.52
C ILE A 48 1.41 -4.05 -11.48
N THR A 49 2.44 -4.84 -11.79
CA THR A 49 3.82 -4.37 -11.77
C THR A 49 4.04 -3.27 -12.80
N SER A 50 3.45 -3.41 -14.00
CA SER A 50 3.53 -2.41 -15.07
C SER A 50 2.82 -1.11 -14.69
N LEU A 51 1.64 -1.19 -14.08
CA LEU A 51 0.90 -0.02 -13.60
C LEU A 51 1.65 0.71 -12.49
N LEU A 52 2.21 -0.01 -11.52
CA LEU A 52 3.00 0.59 -10.45
C LEU A 52 4.23 1.32 -11.00
N ARG A 53 4.93 0.74 -11.98
CA ARG A 53 6.05 1.42 -12.66
C ARG A 53 5.61 2.69 -13.39
N ALA A 54 4.47 2.66 -14.07
CA ALA A 54 3.95 3.83 -14.77
C ALA A 54 3.57 4.97 -13.80
N ILE A 55 2.93 4.63 -12.68
CA ILE A 55 2.59 5.61 -11.62
C ILE A 55 3.86 6.21 -11.02
N LEU A 56 4.86 5.39 -10.70
CA LEU A 56 6.14 5.88 -10.18
C LEU A 56 6.81 6.85 -11.16
N LYS A 57 6.88 6.47 -12.44
CA LYS A 57 7.45 7.33 -13.49
C LYS A 57 6.70 8.67 -13.56
N HIS A 58 5.38 8.65 -13.53
CA HIS A 58 4.58 9.87 -13.57
C HIS A 58 4.84 10.76 -12.35
N ILE A 59 4.88 10.19 -11.15
CA ILE A 59 5.19 10.94 -9.91
C ILE A 59 6.59 11.57 -10.00
N THR A 60 7.61 10.80 -10.42
CA THR A 60 8.97 11.32 -10.56
C THR A 60 9.06 12.45 -11.59
N GLU A 61 8.36 12.33 -12.71
CA GLU A 61 8.30 13.38 -13.74
C GLU A 61 7.59 14.65 -13.25
N GLU A 62 6.52 14.53 -12.47
CA GLU A 62 5.84 15.67 -11.85
C GLU A 62 6.69 16.33 -10.76
N MET A 63 7.44 15.54 -9.97
CA MET A 63 8.38 16.07 -8.97
C MET A 63 9.55 16.82 -9.61
N ASN A 64 10.06 16.35 -10.76
CA ASN A 64 11.16 17.00 -11.49
C ASN A 64 10.76 18.31 -12.19
N LYS A 65 9.46 18.62 -12.28
CA LYS A 65 8.96 19.92 -12.79
C LYS A 65 8.91 21.00 -11.72
N ILE A 66 9.12 20.63 -10.44
CA ILE A 66 9.27 21.59 -9.35
C ILE A 66 10.71 22.12 -9.42
N PRO A 67 10.94 23.44 -9.65
CA PRO A 67 12.29 23.98 -9.78
C PRO A 67 13.13 23.66 -8.55
N ALA A 68 14.35 23.19 -8.80
CA ALA A 68 15.38 22.85 -7.80
C ALA A 68 15.96 24.10 -7.11
N GLU A 69 15.13 24.90 -6.46
CA GLU A 69 15.57 26.03 -5.61
C GLU A 69 15.43 25.76 -4.11
N THR A 70 15.06 24.54 -3.70
CA THR A 70 14.92 24.19 -2.26
C THR A 70 15.70 22.93 -1.90
N LEU A 71 16.98 22.86 -2.27
CA LEU A 71 17.84 21.70 -1.98
C LEU A 71 18.31 21.60 -0.50
N ASP A 72 17.89 22.52 0.37
CA ASP A 72 18.23 22.49 1.82
C ASP A 72 17.19 21.77 2.70
N THR A 73 16.11 21.23 2.14
CA THR A 73 14.92 20.86 2.96
C THR A 73 14.64 19.36 3.13
N ALA A 74 15.43 18.47 2.52
CA ALA A 74 15.19 17.03 2.64
C ALA A 74 15.40 16.51 4.08
N ASP A 75 16.41 17.04 4.80
CA ASP A 75 16.65 16.69 6.21
C ASP A 75 15.61 17.35 7.15
N GLU A 76 15.09 18.53 6.82
CA GLU A 76 14.07 19.21 7.64
C GLU A 76 12.67 18.59 7.52
N LEU A 77 12.36 17.89 6.43
CA LEU A 77 11.01 17.36 6.18
C LEU A 77 10.63 16.22 7.14
N ASP A 78 11.62 15.45 7.60
CA ASP A 78 11.42 14.25 8.43
C ASP A 78 11.48 14.54 9.94
N HIS A 79 11.86 15.76 10.32
CA HIS A 79 12.02 16.12 11.73
C HIS A 79 10.69 16.53 12.35
N MET A 80 10.25 15.77 13.35
CA MET A 80 9.06 16.06 14.12
C MET A 80 9.28 17.31 14.98
N LEU A 81 8.58 18.39 14.66
CA LEU A 81 8.68 19.68 15.31
C LEU A 81 7.90 19.67 16.63
N ASP A 82 8.52 20.16 17.70
CA ASP A 82 7.81 20.46 18.94
C ASP A 82 7.16 21.86 18.91
N ILE A 83 6.51 22.24 20.01
CA ILE A 83 5.87 23.55 20.11
C ILE A 83 6.87 24.70 19.95
N ALA A 84 8.06 24.61 20.55
CA ALA A 84 9.04 25.69 20.50
C ALA A 84 9.48 25.99 19.05
N HIS A 85 9.75 24.93 18.28
CA HIS A 85 10.09 25.05 16.86
C HIS A 85 8.92 25.63 16.04
N VAL A 86 7.68 25.25 16.37
CA VAL A 86 6.47 25.78 15.70
C VAL A 86 6.29 27.28 15.97
N LEU A 87 6.53 27.73 17.20
CA LEU A 87 6.42 29.14 17.58
C LEU A 87 7.44 29.98 16.82
N ASP A 88 8.68 29.50 16.73
CA ASP A 88 9.78 30.13 16.02
C ASP A 88 9.49 30.22 14.51
N LYS A 89 9.19 29.08 13.86
CA LYS A 89 8.89 29.04 12.42
C LYS A 89 7.67 29.88 12.02
N LEU A 90 6.65 29.99 12.87
CA LEU A 90 5.45 30.79 12.57
C LEU A 90 5.54 32.26 13.01
N GLY A 91 6.55 32.62 13.81
CA GLY A 91 6.68 33.95 14.42
C GLY A 91 5.48 34.31 15.30
N ILE A 92 5.02 33.38 16.15
CA ILE A 92 3.83 33.58 17.00
C ILE A 92 4.13 33.31 18.48
N SER A 93 3.37 33.95 19.37
CA SER A 93 3.42 33.66 20.79
C SER A 93 2.66 32.38 21.15
N GLU A 94 3.01 31.78 22.28
CA GLU A 94 2.39 30.57 22.83
C GLU A 94 0.87 30.72 23.01
N SER A 95 0.41 31.87 23.50
CA SER A 95 -1.03 32.17 23.64
C SER A 95 -1.76 32.10 22.31
N LYS A 96 -1.14 32.62 21.25
CA LYS A 96 -1.72 32.57 19.91
C LYS A 96 -1.70 31.17 19.34
N TYR A 97 -0.64 30.40 19.59
CA TYR A 97 -0.58 28.98 19.22
C TYR A 97 -1.77 28.21 19.81
N TYR A 98 -2.00 28.27 21.12
CA TYR A 98 -3.12 27.53 21.73
C TYR A 98 -4.49 28.04 21.26
N ARG A 99 -4.60 29.33 20.93
CA ARG A 99 -5.80 29.87 20.29
C ARG A 99 -6.04 29.23 18.92
N LEU A 100 -5.01 29.15 18.08
CA LEU A 100 -5.10 28.52 16.75
C LEU A 100 -5.40 27.01 16.84
N VAL A 101 -4.86 26.33 17.85
CA VAL A 101 -5.19 24.92 18.13
C VAL A 101 -6.67 24.78 18.52
N ARG A 102 -7.18 25.66 19.38
CA ARG A 102 -8.60 25.68 19.78
C ARG A 102 -9.53 25.99 18.61
N GLU A 103 -9.12 26.89 17.71
CA GLU A 103 -9.83 27.22 16.47
C GLU A 103 -9.72 26.12 15.40
N GLY A 104 -8.90 25.08 15.63
CA GLY A 104 -8.71 23.96 14.69
C GLY A 104 -7.85 24.30 13.47
N LYS A 105 -7.21 25.48 13.46
CA LYS A 105 -6.30 25.96 12.39
C LYS A 105 -4.91 25.33 12.49
N LEU A 106 -4.50 24.94 13.69
CA LEU A 106 -3.32 24.11 13.91
C LEU A 106 -3.79 22.80 14.54
N ARG A 107 -3.36 21.67 13.96
CA ARG A 107 -3.79 20.34 14.40
C ARG A 107 -2.58 19.52 14.84
N PRO A 108 -2.21 19.58 16.14
CA PRO A 108 -1.05 18.87 16.63
C PRO A 108 -1.31 17.36 16.65
N ARG A 109 -0.27 16.60 16.31
CA ARG A 109 -0.19 15.18 16.62
C ARG A 109 0.18 15.06 18.10
N LYS A 110 -0.64 14.33 18.87
CA LYS A 110 -0.45 14.22 20.32
C LYS A 110 0.26 12.92 20.63
N LEU A 111 1.39 13.00 21.32
CA LEU A 111 2.07 11.86 21.92
C LEU A 111 2.16 12.12 23.43
N GLY A 112 1.28 11.44 24.18
CA GLY A 112 1.04 11.73 25.59
C GLY A 112 0.52 13.15 25.79
N LYS A 113 1.26 13.96 26.57
CA LYS A 113 0.94 15.38 26.84
C LYS A 113 1.64 16.36 25.89
N ARG A 114 2.46 15.86 24.95
CA ARG A 114 3.26 16.70 24.04
C ARG A 114 2.56 16.85 22.69
N HIS A 115 2.71 18.03 22.10
CA HIS A 115 2.22 18.35 20.76
C HIS A 115 3.38 18.33 19.77
N TYR A 116 3.13 17.71 18.63
CA TYR A 116 4.09 17.54 17.57
C TYR A 116 3.49 17.91 16.20
N TYR A 117 4.34 18.36 15.29
CA TYR A 117 3.97 18.72 13.92
C TYR A 117 5.02 18.24 12.93
N TYR A 118 4.59 17.92 11.72
CA TYR A 118 5.49 17.97 10.58
C TYR A 118 5.43 19.35 9.94
N LEU A 119 6.48 19.71 9.20
CA LEU A 119 6.52 20.98 8.48
C LEU A 119 5.35 21.11 7.47
N SER A 120 4.95 19.98 6.87
CA SER A 120 3.79 19.88 5.98
C SER A 120 2.47 20.27 6.65
N ASP A 121 2.30 19.98 7.94
CA ASP A 121 1.08 20.33 8.71
C ASP A 121 0.96 21.87 8.92
N LEU A 122 2.06 22.63 8.73
CA LEU A 122 2.13 24.08 8.98
C LEU A 122 1.99 24.95 7.72
N HIS A 123 1.93 24.36 6.53
CA HIS A 123 2.02 25.08 5.25
C HIS A 123 1.08 26.29 5.15
N GLN A 124 -0.21 26.06 5.38
CA GLN A 124 -1.23 27.11 5.33
C GLN A 124 -0.94 28.26 6.32
N GLN A 125 -0.41 27.93 7.49
CA GLN A 125 -0.22 28.91 8.55
C GLN A 125 1.11 29.67 8.40
N LEU A 126 2.10 29.06 7.75
CA LEU A 126 3.30 29.73 7.25
C LEU A 126 2.95 30.77 6.19
N GLU A 127 2.11 30.41 5.21
CA GLU A 127 1.62 31.35 4.20
C GLU A 127 0.86 32.53 4.83
N GLU A 128 -0.02 32.26 5.79
CA GLU A 128 -0.72 33.30 6.54
C GLU A 128 0.22 34.22 7.33
N SER A 129 1.30 33.68 7.91
CA SER A 129 2.29 34.48 8.62
C SER A 129 3.12 35.34 7.66
N ARG A 130 3.52 34.82 6.49
CA ARG A 130 4.16 35.59 5.41
C ARG A 130 3.27 36.73 4.93
N ARG A 131 2.00 36.44 4.63
CA ARG A 131 1.01 37.46 4.21
C ARG A 131 0.85 38.57 5.25
N LYS A 132 0.99 38.25 6.54
CA LYS A 132 0.86 39.21 7.65
C LYS A 132 2.20 39.84 8.05
N GLY A 133 3.29 39.52 7.35
CA GLY A 133 4.63 40.09 7.58
C GLY A 133 5.28 39.69 8.90
N ARG A 134 4.98 38.50 9.43
CA ARG A 134 5.62 38.00 10.67
C ARG A 134 6.94 37.27 10.40
N ILE A 135 7.05 36.73 9.19
CA ILE A 135 8.17 35.98 8.63
C ILE A 135 8.31 36.38 7.17
#